data_AF-A0A1H7VWT9-F1
#
_entry.id   AF-A0A1H7VWT9-F1
#
_cell.length_a   1.000
_cell.length_b   1.000
_cell.length_c   1.000
_cell.angle_alpha   90.00
_cell.angle_beta   90.00
_cell.angle_gamma   90.00
#
_symmetry.space_group_name_H-M   'P 1'
#
loop_
_entity.id
_entity.type
_entity.pdbx_description
1 polymer ?
#
loop_
_entity_poly.entity_id
_entity_poly.type
_entity_poly.pdbx_seq_one_letter_code
_entity_poly.pdbx_strand_id
1 'polypeptide(L)'
;MLKTLSLTAALILAGAAASAEMQVQLGGGWDGQKVPAGQQCALHGGKGATPPVTVSGIPSGAVWVIAYFNDKSYTPLSRNGGHGTIGFPVKGSTARLPAVPGMTASLPGGRG
;
A
#
# COMPACT_ATOMS: atom_id res chain seq x y z
N MET A 1 0.27 40.56 -55.09
CA MET A 1 1.04 40.70 -53.84
C MET A 1 0.33 39.90 -52.75
N LEU A 2 0.79 38.70 -52.43
CA LEU A 2 0.18 37.83 -51.42
C LEU A 2 1.05 37.87 -50.17
N LYS A 3 0.58 38.50 -49.10
CA LYS A 3 1.25 38.53 -47.80
C LYS A 3 0.96 37.21 -47.07
N THR A 4 1.96 36.36 -46.95
CA THR A 4 1.94 35.16 -46.10
C THR A 4 1.88 35.60 -44.65
N LEU A 5 0.75 35.34 -43.99
CA LEU A 5 0.59 35.50 -42.55
C LEU A 5 0.98 34.16 -41.90
N SER A 6 2.22 34.04 -41.44
CA SER A 6 2.67 32.88 -40.66
C SER A 6 2.07 32.98 -39.25
N LEU A 7 1.12 32.09 -38.94
CA LEU A 7 0.57 31.92 -37.60
C LEU A 7 1.29 30.75 -36.91
N THR A 8 2.22 31.06 -36.02
CA THR A 8 2.94 30.05 -35.22
C THR A 8 2.05 29.65 -34.04
N ALA A 9 1.49 28.44 -34.08
CA ALA A 9 0.76 27.87 -32.95
C ALA A 9 1.75 27.35 -31.88
N ALA A 10 1.81 28.02 -30.73
CA ALA A 10 2.55 27.52 -29.57
C ALA A 10 1.73 26.39 -28.90
N LEU A 11 2.18 25.15 -29.09
CA LEU A 11 1.62 23.97 -28.43
C LEU A 11 2.09 23.96 -26.97
N ILE A 12 1.23 24.41 -26.05
CA ILE A 12 1.46 24.27 -24.61
C ILE A 12 1.27 22.79 -24.29
N LEU A 13 2.36 22.02 -24.19
CA LEU A 13 2.34 20.69 -23.58
C LEU A 13 2.07 20.85 -22.08
N ALA A 14 0.79 20.86 -21.69
CA ALA A 14 0.41 20.56 -20.32
C ALA A 14 0.76 19.08 -20.07
N GLY A 15 1.94 18.84 -19.48
CA GLY A 15 2.33 17.51 -19.03
C GLY A 15 1.32 17.04 -17.98
N ALA A 16 0.45 16.11 -18.37
CA ALA A 16 -0.30 15.32 -17.40
C ALA A 16 0.75 14.57 -16.58
N ALA A 17 0.97 14.99 -15.34
CA ALA A 17 1.68 14.17 -14.37
C ALA A 17 0.82 12.91 -14.21
N ALA A 18 1.20 11.84 -14.89
CA ALA A 18 0.65 10.52 -14.65
C ALA A 18 1.05 10.17 -13.20
N SER A 19 0.13 10.40 -12.27
CA SER A 19 0.24 9.89 -10.91
C SER A 19 0.28 8.38 -11.04
N ALA A 20 1.46 7.78 -10.92
CA ALA A 20 1.58 6.34 -10.85
C ALA A 20 0.79 5.88 -9.62
N GLU A 21 -0.35 5.25 -9.86
CA GLU A 21 -1.18 4.72 -8.78
C GLU A 21 -0.44 3.55 -8.13
N MET A 22 -0.24 3.63 -6.81
CA MET A 22 0.34 2.54 -6.04
C MET A 22 -0.69 1.42 -5.92
N GLN A 23 -0.31 0.20 -6.31
CA GLN A 23 -1.21 -0.96 -6.29
C GLN A 23 -0.79 -1.94 -5.21
N VAL A 24 -1.79 -2.65 -4.67
CA VAL A 24 -1.63 -3.62 -3.59
C VAL A 24 -2.23 -4.94 -4.04
N GLN A 25 -1.42 -5.99 -4.02
CA GLN A 25 -1.87 -7.37 -4.21
C GLN A 25 -1.71 -8.16 -2.92
N LEU A 26 -2.82 -8.72 -2.43
CA LEU A 26 -2.84 -9.57 -1.24
C LEU A 26 -2.46 -11.02 -1.62
N GLY A 27 -1.75 -11.69 -0.71
CA GLY A 27 -1.38 -13.11 -0.84
C GLY A 27 -1.88 -13.95 0.32
N GLY A 28 -1.50 -15.23 0.37
CA GLY A 28 -1.80 -16.11 1.50
C GLY A 28 -3.28 -16.41 1.71
N GLY A 29 -4.08 -16.40 0.63
CA GLY A 29 -5.53 -16.65 0.67
C GLY A 29 -6.37 -15.43 1.04
N TRP A 30 -5.75 -14.29 1.33
CA TRP A 30 -6.45 -13.02 1.50
C TRP A 30 -6.90 -12.48 0.13
N ASP A 31 -8.19 -12.17 0.00
CA ASP A 31 -8.82 -11.69 -1.23
C ASP A 31 -9.48 -10.31 -1.08
N GLY A 32 -9.36 -9.70 0.11
CA GLY A 32 -9.99 -8.42 0.44
C GLY A 32 -11.48 -8.53 0.81
N GLN A 33 -12.04 -9.73 0.81
CA GLN A 33 -13.43 -9.98 1.18
C GLN A 33 -13.55 -10.71 2.51
N LYS A 34 -12.70 -11.71 2.75
CA LYS A 34 -12.73 -12.52 3.98
C LYS A 34 -11.35 -12.70 4.59
N VAL A 35 -11.33 -12.82 5.92
CA VAL A 35 -10.16 -13.28 6.66
C VAL A 35 -10.02 -14.79 6.42
N PRO A 36 -8.86 -15.28 5.97
CA PRO A 36 -8.65 -16.72 5.77
C PRO A 36 -8.81 -17.53 7.06
N ALA A 37 -9.23 -18.79 6.95
CA ALA A 37 -9.35 -19.67 8.11
C ALA A 37 -8.01 -19.81 8.85
N GLY A 38 -8.04 -19.67 10.17
CA GLY A 38 -6.86 -19.67 11.04
C GLY A 38 -6.18 -18.31 11.16
N GLN A 39 -6.54 -17.31 10.32
CA GLN A 39 -5.99 -15.96 10.38
C GLN A 39 -6.76 -15.00 11.31
N GLN A 40 -7.87 -15.45 11.88
CA GLN A 40 -8.59 -14.71 12.92
C GLN A 40 -7.78 -14.59 14.21
N CYS A 41 -8.23 -13.73 15.14
CA CYS A 41 -7.54 -13.53 16.41
C CYS A 41 -7.59 -14.77 17.32
N ALA A 42 -6.70 -14.81 18.31
CA ALA A 42 -6.57 -15.94 19.24
C ALA A 42 -7.85 -16.22 20.04
N LEU A 43 -8.66 -15.20 20.33
CA LEU A 43 -9.96 -15.37 21.00
C LEU A 43 -10.95 -16.24 20.20
N HIS A 44 -10.74 -16.34 18.88
CA HIS A 44 -11.52 -17.18 17.98
C HIS A 44 -10.70 -18.39 17.48
N GLY A 45 -9.70 -18.83 18.27
CA GLY A 45 -8.88 -20.02 17.98
C GLY A 45 -7.90 -19.88 16.82
N GLY A 46 -7.71 -18.66 16.30
CA GLY A 46 -6.76 -18.40 15.21
C GLY A 46 -5.36 -18.04 15.71
N LYS A 47 -4.40 -18.04 14.77
CA LYS A 47 -3.01 -17.60 14.98
C LYS A 47 -2.68 -16.53 13.93
N GLY A 48 -3.54 -15.53 13.85
CA GLY A 48 -3.54 -14.52 12.80
C GLY A 48 -2.20 -13.82 12.58
N ALA A 49 -1.97 -13.46 11.32
CA ALA A 49 -0.89 -12.63 10.83
C ALA A 49 -1.46 -11.62 9.82
N THR A 50 -0.74 -10.52 9.58
CA THR A 50 -1.07 -9.62 8.47
C THR A 50 -1.01 -10.38 7.13
N PRO A 51 -1.77 -9.98 6.10
CA PRO A 51 -1.59 -10.54 4.77
C PRO A 51 -0.15 -10.33 4.28
N PRO A 52 0.46 -11.32 3.58
CA PRO A 52 1.57 -11.03 2.69
C PRO A 52 1.08 -10.08 1.60
N VAL A 53 1.85 -9.03 1.31
CA VAL A 53 1.45 -8.01 0.33
C VAL A 53 2.56 -7.81 -0.70
N THR A 54 2.19 -7.71 -1.98
CA THR A 54 3.05 -7.09 -2.99
C THR A 54 2.53 -5.68 -3.25
N VAL A 55 3.41 -4.70 -3.18
CA VAL A 55 3.12 -3.30 -3.50
C VAL A 55 3.89 -2.93 -4.76
N SER A 56 3.23 -2.37 -5.76
CA SER A 56 3.85 -1.84 -6.97
C SER A 56 3.48 -0.37 -7.17
N GLY A 57 4.22 0.34 -8.03
CA GLY A 57 4.03 1.77 -8.24
C GLY A 57 4.55 2.61 -7.08
N ILE A 58 5.50 2.10 -6.30
CA ILE A 58 6.12 2.85 -5.20
C ILE A 58 6.84 4.08 -5.78
N PRO A 59 6.58 5.31 -5.27
CA PRO A 59 7.22 6.52 -5.77
C PRO A 59 8.75 6.47 -5.68
N SER A 60 9.43 7.05 -6.67
CA SER A 60 10.89 7.18 -6.64
C SER A 60 11.34 7.94 -5.39
N GLY A 61 12.38 7.44 -4.73
CA GLY A 61 12.90 8.00 -3.50
C GLY A 61 12.16 7.61 -2.21
N ALA A 62 11.03 6.89 -2.31
CA ALA A 62 10.39 6.33 -1.13
C ALA A 62 11.31 5.27 -0.47
N VAL A 63 11.51 5.41 0.83
CA VAL A 63 12.35 4.51 1.64
C VAL A 63 11.54 3.64 2.60
N TRP A 64 10.26 3.99 2.81
CA TRP A 64 9.33 3.26 3.66
C TRP A 64 7.95 3.15 3.00
N VAL A 65 7.30 2.01 3.19
CA VAL A 65 5.86 1.83 3.01
C VAL A 65 5.25 1.64 4.40
N ILE A 66 4.25 2.45 4.74
CA ILE A 66 3.54 2.35 6.03
C ILE A 66 2.18 1.70 5.78
N ALA A 67 1.98 0.50 6.34
CA ALA A 67 0.73 -0.23 6.26
C ALA A 67 -0.11 0.00 7.52
N TYR A 68 -1.34 0.49 7.34
CA TYR A 68 -2.32 0.67 8.41
C TYR A 68 -3.40 -0.40 8.32
N PHE A 69 -3.49 -1.26 9.33
CA PHE A 69 -4.53 -2.30 9.41
C PHE A 69 -5.71 -1.74 10.22
N ASN A 70 -6.84 -1.46 9.57
CA ASN A 70 -8.02 -0.86 10.18
C ASN A 70 -9.24 -1.76 10.00
N ASP A 71 -10.14 -1.78 10.97
CA ASP A 71 -11.50 -2.31 10.80
C ASP A 71 -12.45 -1.15 10.56
N LYS A 72 -12.85 -0.96 9.30
CA LYS A 72 -13.70 0.17 8.89
C LYS A 72 -15.12 0.09 9.41
N SER A 73 -15.60 -1.11 9.74
CA SER A 73 -16.94 -1.33 10.31
C SER A 73 -16.99 -1.18 11.82
N TYR A 74 -15.85 -1.29 12.51
CA TYR A 74 -15.76 -1.10 13.95
C TYR A 74 -15.13 0.25 14.29
N THR A 75 -15.98 1.23 14.61
CA THR A 75 -15.58 2.65 14.80
C THR A 75 -14.34 2.84 15.66
N PRO A 76 -14.17 2.16 16.83
CA PRO A 76 -12.99 2.33 17.67
C PRO A 76 -11.65 1.99 16.98
N LEU A 77 -11.64 1.10 15.97
CA LEU A 77 -10.43 0.63 15.29
C LEU A 77 -10.38 1.02 13.79
N SER A 78 -11.20 1.99 13.39
CA SER A 78 -11.42 2.33 11.97
C SER A 78 -10.38 3.24 11.34
N ARG A 79 -9.49 3.84 12.15
CA ARG A 79 -8.54 4.87 11.73
C ARG A 79 -7.18 4.65 12.38
N ASN A 80 -6.15 5.21 11.76
CA ASN A 80 -4.78 5.27 12.28
C ASN A 80 -4.16 3.92 12.66
N GLY A 81 -4.60 2.83 12.00
CA GLY A 81 -4.07 1.48 12.22
C GLY A 81 -4.63 0.86 13.48
N GLY A 82 -5.96 0.82 13.63
CA GLY A 82 -6.60 0.28 14.83
C GLY A 82 -6.21 -1.16 15.20
N HIS A 83 -5.79 -1.98 14.23
CA HIS A 83 -5.22 -3.31 14.46
C HIS A 83 -3.69 -3.36 14.43
N GLY A 84 -3.05 -2.23 14.12
CA GLY A 84 -1.61 -2.08 14.03
C GLY A 84 -1.19 -1.21 12.84
N THR A 85 -0.01 -0.62 12.98
CA THR A 85 0.69 0.11 11.92
C THR A 85 2.09 -0.47 11.79
N ILE A 86 2.51 -0.82 10.58
CA ILE A 86 3.84 -1.40 10.33
C ILE A 86 4.54 -0.62 9.24
N GLY A 87 5.77 -0.19 9.51
CA GLY A 87 6.67 0.38 8.52
C GLY A 87 7.56 -0.70 7.92
N PHE A 88 7.59 -0.76 6.58
CA PHE A 88 8.46 -1.67 5.84
C PHE A 88 9.50 -0.87 5.06
N PRO A 89 10.79 -1.15 5.21
CA PRO A 89 11.80 -0.50 4.39
C PRO A 89 11.65 -1.01 2.95
N VAL A 90 11.67 -0.07 1.99
CA VAL A 90 11.50 -0.40 0.57
C VAL A 90 12.59 0.24 -0.27
N LYS A 91 12.82 -0.36 -1.45
CA LYS A 91 13.70 0.19 -2.47
C LYS A 91 13.13 -0.11 -3.84
N GLY A 92 13.14 0.89 -4.72
CA GLY A 92 12.61 0.77 -6.08
C GLY A 92 11.09 0.88 -6.12
N SER A 93 10.52 0.54 -7.27
CA SER A 93 9.09 0.74 -7.57
C SER A 93 8.18 -0.40 -7.11
N THR A 94 8.73 -1.47 -6.53
CA THR A 94 7.98 -2.65 -6.08
C THR A 94 8.61 -3.23 -4.82
N ALA A 95 7.78 -3.65 -3.87
CA ALA A 95 8.21 -4.29 -2.63
C ALA A 95 7.30 -5.46 -2.26
N ARG A 96 7.88 -6.46 -1.59
CA ARG A 96 7.14 -7.55 -0.95
C ARG A 96 7.16 -7.32 0.55
N LEU A 97 5.98 -7.09 1.12
CA LEU A 97 5.78 -6.94 2.55
C LEU A 97 5.44 -8.32 3.12
N PRO A 98 6.30 -8.91 3.97
CA PRO A 98 6.03 -10.22 4.54
C PRO A 98 4.84 -10.17 5.51
N ALA A 99 4.20 -11.32 5.71
CA ALA A 99 3.24 -11.48 6.79
C ALA A 99 3.93 -11.28 8.15
N VAL A 100 3.29 -10.52 9.03
CA VAL A 100 3.74 -10.31 10.41
C VAL A 100 2.74 -10.97 11.34
N PRO A 101 3.18 -11.94 12.18
CA PRO A 101 2.30 -12.54 13.18
C PRO A 101 1.65 -11.49 14.08
N GLY A 102 0.39 -11.68 14.46
CA GLY A 102 -0.24 -10.86 15.47
C GLY A 102 0.41 -11.06 16.85
N MET A 103 0.17 -10.12 17.76
CA MET A 103 0.63 -10.20 19.15
C MET A 103 2.14 -10.38 19.32
N THR A 104 2.94 -9.86 18.37
CA THR A 104 4.40 -9.89 18.44
C THR A 104 4.98 -8.48 18.44
N ALA A 105 6.06 -8.29 19.19
CA ALA A 105 6.92 -7.10 19.09
C ALA A 105 8.03 -7.26 18.04
N SER A 106 8.19 -8.47 17.47
CA SER A 106 9.24 -8.76 16.49
C SER A 106 8.78 -8.40 15.08
N LEU A 107 9.24 -7.26 14.58
CA LEU A 107 8.96 -6.80 13.21
C LEU A 107 10.12 -7.13 12.25
N PRO A 108 9.83 -7.54 11.01
CA PRO A 108 10.83 -7.67 9.95
C PRO A 108 11.56 -6.34 9.71
N GLY A 109 12.89 -6.33 9.78
CA GLY A 109 13.69 -5.12 9.52
C GLY A 109 13.90 -4.19 10.72
N GLY A 110 13.31 -4.47 11.89
CA GLY A 110 13.68 -3.85 13.17
C GLY A 110 13.24 -2.39 13.38
N ARG A 111 12.01 -2.22 13.91
CA ARG A 111 11.63 -1.50 15.15
C ARG A 111 10.13 -1.18 15.09
N GLY A 112 9.41 -1.55 16.16
CA GLY A 112 8.05 -1.09 16.45
C GLY A 112 8.06 0.23 17.20
#